data_AF-A0A248LD34-F1
#
_entry.id   AF-A0A248LD34-F1
#
_cell.length_a   1.000
_cell.length_b   1.000
_cell.length_c   1.000
_cell.angle_alpha   90.00
_cell.angle_beta   90.00
_cell.angle_gamma   90.00
#
_symmetry.space_group_name_H-M   'P 1'
#
loop_
_entity.id
_entity.type
_entity.pdbx_description
1 polymer ?
#
loop_
_entity_poly.entity_id
_entity_poly.type
_entity_poly.pdbx_seq_one_letter_code
_entity_poly.pdbx_strand_id
1 'polypeptide(L)'
;MNYLDHLEKHCGEFTEAFPIEELEQKHVQILKFEDAPFNETYTIASLGLLFQPLRLEDGSLMHQELMMSAEQPDVQDEIIFLLWQLAEYAMRSGNAFDAAEYYPLPEGIFEKYQFTSVYVTSPVYFDESFCLFETDSNVGDEPDTVLPVWFVPIFESEEKYIEKHGADRFEDLLFEIDELVDFNRKPLV
;
A
#
# COMPACT_ATOMS: atom_id res chain seq x y z
N MET A 1 -0.89 4.23 -21.84
CA MET A 1 -0.58 3.24 -20.80
C MET A 1 -1.63 3.46 -19.73
N ASN A 2 -2.38 2.43 -19.38
CA ASN A 2 -3.31 2.51 -18.27
C ASN A 2 -2.59 2.13 -16.96
N TYR A 3 -3.28 2.19 -15.83
CA TYR A 3 -2.66 1.93 -14.53
C TYR A 3 -2.33 0.45 -14.33
N LEU A 4 -3.09 -0.47 -14.93
CA LEU A 4 -2.74 -1.89 -14.92
C LEU A 4 -1.41 -2.13 -15.65
N ASP A 5 -1.21 -1.53 -16.83
CA ASP A 5 0.06 -1.58 -17.56
C ASP A 5 1.22 -1.04 -16.71
N HIS A 6 0.96 -0.02 -15.87
CA HIS A 6 1.94 0.51 -14.91
C HIS A 6 2.29 -0.53 -13.85
N LEU A 7 1.29 -1.14 -13.20
CA LEU A 7 1.51 -2.22 -12.25
C LEU A 7 2.29 -3.37 -12.91
N GLU A 8 1.89 -3.83 -14.09
CA GLU A 8 2.51 -4.98 -14.75
C GLU A 8 3.93 -4.70 -15.26
N LYS A 9 4.23 -3.46 -15.65
CA LYS A 9 5.58 -3.04 -16.02
C LYS A 9 6.56 -3.16 -14.85
N HIS A 10 6.09 -2.93 -13.62
CA HIS A 10 6.93 -2.87 -12.42
C HIS A 10 6.88 -4.14 -11.56
N CYS A 11 5.74 -4.82 -11.53
CA CYS A 11 5.50 -6.01 -10.71
C CYS A 11 5.43 -7.32 -11.54
N GLY A 12 5.44 -7.25 -12.87
CA GLY A 12 5.11 -8.38 -13.74
C GLY A 12 3.60 -8.58 -13.91
N GLU A 13 3.18 -9.53 -14.74
CA GLU A 13 1.75 -9.85 -14.91
C GLU A 13 1.14 -10.29 -13.57
N PHE A 14 -0.09 -9.84 -13.28
CA PHE A 14 -0.79 -10.29 -12.09
C PHE A 14 -1.06 -11.80 -12.17
N THR A 15 -0.90 -12.51 -11.06
CA THR A 15 -1.03 -13.96 -10.99
C THR A 15 -2.38 -14.41 -10.45
N GLU A 16 -3.01 -13.57 -9.63
CA GLU A 16 -4.29 -13.85 -8.99
C GLU A 16 -5.09 -12.56 -8.79
N ALA A 17 -6.42 -12.68 -8.86
CA ALA A 17 -7.36 -11.61 -8.51
C ALA A 17 -8.33 -12.14 -7.46
N PHE A 18 -8.55 -11.37 -6.41
CA PHE A 18 -9.40 -11.78 -5.29
C PHE A 18 -10.78 -11.12 -5.38
N PRO A 19 -11.85 -11.88 -5.65
CA PRO A 19 -13.20 -11.33 -5.72
C PRO A 19 -13.69 -10.96 -4.31
N ILE A 20 -14.01 -9.68 -4.11
CA ILE A 20 -14.61 -9.15 -2.88
C ILE A 20 -15.86 -8.38 -3.28
N GLU A 21 -17.04 -8.90 -2.94
CA GLU A 21 -18.34 -8.42 -3.45
C GLU A 21 -18.52 -6.91 -3.21
N GLU A 22 -18.14 -6.42 -2.03
CA GLU A 22 -18.25 -5.01 -1.63
C GLU A 22 -17.34 -4.08 -2.44
N LEU A 23 -16.19 -4.57 -2.91
CA LEU A 23 -15.27 -3.82 -3.77
C LEU A 23 -15.69 -3.90 -5.24
N GLU A 24 -16.15 -5.06 -5.70
CA GLU A 24 -16.62 -5.25 -7.08
C GLU A 24 -17.81 -4.32 -7.40
N GLN A 25 -18.74 -4.14 -6.45
CA GLN A 25 -19.85 -3.18 -6.56
C GLN A 25 -19.39 -1.73 -6.73
N LYS A 26 -18.15 -1.43 -6.34
CA LYS A 26 -17.50 -0.11 -6.45
C LYS A 26 -16.42 -0.08 -7.53
N HIS A 27 -16.32 -1.13 -8.34
CA HIS A 27 -15.33 -1.29 -9.40
C HIS A 27 -13.88 -1.27 -8.92
N VAL A 28 -13.62 -1.73 -7.69
CA VAL A 28 -12.29 -1.93 -7.13
C VAL A 28 -11.98 -3.42 -7.10
N GLN A 29 -10.76 -3.80 -7.47
CA GLN A 29 -10.24 -5.16 -7.43
C GLN A 29 -9.01 -5.22 -6.54
N ILE A 30 -8.68 -6.42 -6.05
CA ILE A 30 -7.43 -6.70 -5.35
C ILE A 30 -6.66 -7.74 -6.18
N LEU A 31 -5.45 -7.39 -6.58
CA LEU A 31 -4.59 -8.18 -7.46
C LEU A 31 -3.32 -8.63 -6.74
N LYS A 32 -2.83 -9.82 -7.07
CA LYS A 32 -1.55 -10.35 -6.61
C LYS A 32 -0.51 -10.33 -7.73
N PHE A 33 0.71 -9.97 -7.38
CA PHE A 33 1.90 -10.04 -8.21
C PHE A 33 2.96 -10.85 -7.48
N GLU A 34 3.49 -11.90 -8.11
CA GLU A 34 4.57 -12.73 -7.55
C GLU A 34 5.94 -12.18 -7.96
N ASP A 35 6.97 -12.49 -7.17
CA ASP A 35 8.35 -12.03 -7.36
C ASP A 35 8.49 -10.50 -7.47
N ALA A 36 7.62 -9.77 -6.74
CA ALA A 36 7.57 -8.32 -6.68
C ALA A 36 7.46 -7.84 -5.21
N PRO A 37 8.33 -6.93 -4.72
CA PRO A 37 9.34 -6.18 -5.46
C PRO A 37 10.59 -6.97 -5.88
N PHE A 38 10.82 -8.15 -5.30
CA PHE A 38 11.94 -9.02 -5.65
C PHE A 38 11.58 -10.50 -5.55
N ASN A 39 12.47 -11.38 -6.02
CA ASN A 39 12.25 -12.82 -6.01
C ASN A 39 11.87 -13.33 -4.62
N GLU A 40 10.97 -14.31 -4.57
CA GLU A 40 10.48 -14.93 -3.31
C GLU A 40 9.62 -14.01 -2.43
N THR A 41 9.20 -12.85 -2.95
CA THR A 41 8.17 -11.98 -2.35
C THR A 41 6.92 -11.90 -3.23
N TYR A 42 5.85 -11.34 -2.69
CA TYR A 42 4.68 -10.96 -3.47
C TYR A 42 4.17 -9.58 -3.06
N THR A 43 3.50 -8.91 -3.98
CA THR A 43 2.80 -7.64 -3.76
C THR A 43 1.32 -7.83 -4.04
N ILE A 44 0.48 -7.32 -3.13
CA ILE A 44 -0.95 -7.24 -3.31
C ILE A 44 -1.31 -5.76 -3.45
N ALA A 45 -2.06 -5.42 -4.50
CA ALA A 45 -2.43 -4.05 -4.79
C ALA A 45 -3.91 -3.93 -5.14
N SER A 46 -4.51 -2.78 -4.86
CA SER A 46 -5.82 -2.44 -5.41
C SER A 46 -5.71 -1.99 -6.86
N LEU A 47 -6.81 -2.16 -7.60
CA LEU A 47 -7.01 -1.60 -8.93
C LEU A 47 -8.45 -1.08 -9.04
N GLY A 48 -8.61 0.22 -9.26
CA GLY A 48 -9.88 0.92 -9.44
C GLY A 48 -10.16 1.99 -8.38
N LEU A 49 -9.40 2.04 -7.27
CA LEU A 49 -9.51 3.14 -6.29
C LEU A 49 -9.11 4.47 -6.92
N LEU A 50 -8.20 4.44 -7.90
CA LEU A 50 -7.76 5.60 -8.68
C LEU A 50 -8.92 6.38 -9.32
N PHE A 51 -10.08 5.77 -9.56
CA PHE A 51 -11.24 6.49 -10.11
C PHE A 51 -11.95 7.38 -9.07
N GLN A 52 -11.58 7.28 -7.79
CA GLN A 52 -12.10 8.10 -6.71
C GLN A 52 -11.09 9.21 -6.38
N PRO A 53 -11.44 10.50 -6.58
CA PRO A 53 -10.60 11.58 -6.10
C PRO A 53 -10.66 11.64 -4.57
N LEU A 54 -9.51 11.51 -3.93
CA LEU A 54 -9.34 11.53 -2.48
C LEU A 54 -8.70 12.85 -2.04
N ARG A 55 -9.07 13.33 -0.85
CA ARG A 55 -8.59 14.60 -0.30
C ARG A 55 -7.40 14.38 0.63
N LEU A 56 -6.27 15.04 0.34
CA LEU A 56 -5.10 15.11 1.24
C LEU A 56 -5.36 16.09 2.40
N GLU A 57 -4.53 16.07 3.44
CA GLU A 57 -4.67 16.99 4.59
C GLU A 57 -4.68 18.47 4.20
N ASP A 58 -3.89 18.86 3.18
CA ASP A 58 -3.80 20.24 2.69
C ASP A 58 -5.04 20.68 1.87
N GLY A 59 -5.98 19.76 1.66
CA GLY A 59 -7.24 19.97 0.95
C GLY A 59 -7.16 19.77 -0.56
N SER A 60 -5.98 19.48 -1.11
CA SER A 60 -5.82 19.10 -2.51
C SER A 60 -6.43 17.72 -2.79
N LEU A 61 -6.68 17.44 -4.07
CA LEU A 61 -7.22 16.16 -4.52
C LEU A 61 -6.12 15.34 -5.16
N MET A 62 -6.12 14.04 -4.88
CA MET A 62 -5.18 13.06 -5.37
C MET A 62 -5.89 11.74 -5.69
N HIS A 63 -5.35 10.97 -6.63
CA HIS A 63 -5.81 9.61 -6.91
C HIS A 63 -4.78 8.62 -6.38
N GLN A 64 -5.23 7.57 -5.71
CA GLN A 64 -4.34 6.61 -5.04
C GLN A 64 -4.75 5.17 -5.35
N GLU A 65 -3.77 4.28 -5.32
CA GLU A 65 -3.96 2.83 -5.23
C GLU A 65 -3.15 2.31 -4.05
N LEU A 66 -3.69 1.31 -3.36
CA LEU A 66 -3.15 0.82 -2.10
C LEU A 66 -2.39 -0.47 -2.35
N MET A 67 -1.29 -0.68 -1.65
CA MET A 67 -0.53 -1.92 -1.78
C MET A 67 0.25 -2.29 -0.52
N MET A 68 0.56 -3.57 -0.45
CA MET A 68 1.43 -4.17 0.56
C MET A 68 2.25 -5.27 -0.09
N SER A 69 3.43 -5.53 0.45
CA SER A 69 4.32 -6.59 -0.02
C SER A 69 4.77 -7.46 1.14
N ALA A 70 5.00 -8.75 0.90
CA ALA A 70 5.41 -9.68 1.93
C ALA A 70 6.24 -10.85 1.37
N GLU A 71 7.11 -11.41 2.22
CA GLU A 71 7.77 -12.70 2.00
C GLU A 71 6.91 -13.87 2.48
N GLN A 72 6.14 -13.67 3.56
CA GLN A 72 5.43 -14.76 4.22
C GLN A 72 4.09 -15.05 3.52
N PRO A 73 3.88 -16.28 3.02
CA PRO A 73 2.64 -16.61 2.32
C PRO A 73 1.43 -16.70 3.26
N ASP A 74 1.65 -16.93 4.56
CA ASP A 74 0.56 -17.09 5.53
C ASP A 74 -0.11 -15.77 5.94
N VAL A 75 0.43 -14.60 5.55
CA VAL A 75 -0.21 -13.30 5.77
C VAL A 75 -1.06 -12.82 4.60
N GLN A 76 -1.17 -13.60 3.52
CA GLN A 76 -1.87 -13.20 2.28
C GLN A 76 -3.32 -12.76 2.57
N ASP A 77 -4.10 -13.59 3.27
CA ASP A 77 -5.50 -13.31 3.55
C ASP A 77 -5.68 -12.07 4.45
N GLU A 78 -4.73 -11.85 5.37
CA GLU A 78 -4.72 -10.70 6.28
C GLU A 78 -4.38 -9.39 5.53
N ILE A 79 -3.45 -9.44 4.56
CA ILE A 79 -3.16 -8.32 3.65
C ILE A 79 -4.37 -7.99 2.79
N ILE A 80 -5.01 -8.98 2.18
CA ILE A 80 -6.21 -8.79 1.35
C ILE A 80 -7.31 -8.12 2.17
N PHE A 81 -7.56 -8.63 3.39
CA PHE A 81 -8.55 -8.06 4.29
C PHE A 81 -8.21 -6.61 4.66
N LEU A 82 -6.96 -6.31 5.00
CA LEU A 82 -6.55 -4.97 5.38
C LEU A 82 -6.69 -3.98 4.21
N LEU A 83 -6.20 -4.33 3.01
CA LEU A 83 -6.34 -3.48 1.82
C LEU A 83 -7.80 -3.25 1.46
N TRP A 84 -8.67 -4.25 1.64
CA TRP A 84 -10.11 -4.07 1.50
C TRP A 84 -10.66 -3.03 2.48
N GLN A 85 -10.35 -3.15 3.78
CA GLN A 85 -10.81 -2.21 4.81
C GLN A 85 -10.30 -0.79 4.56
N LEU A 86 -9.04 -0.63 4.14
CA LEU A 86 -8.43 0.65 3.81
C LEU A 86 -9.07 1.28 2.56
N ALA A 87 -9.32 0.50 1.51
CA ALA A 87 -10.02 0.98 0.32
C ALA A 87 -11.45 1.42 0.65
N GLU A 88 -12.18 0.65 1.46
CA GLU A 88 -13.50 1.06 1.94
C GLU A 88 -13.47 2.33 2.79
N TYR A 89 -12.46 2.46 3.66
CA TYR A 89 -12.26 3.65 4.47
C TYR A 89 -12.06 4.88 3.57
N ALA A 90 -11.11 4.82 2.62
CA ALA A 90 -10.82 5.91 1.70
C ALA A 90 -12.05 6.33 0.89
N MET A 91 -12.79 5.37 0.32
CA MET A 91 -14.01 5.65 -0.43
C MET A 91 -15.12 6.27 0.43
N ARG A 92 -15.25 5.86 1.70
CA ARG A 92 -16.29 6.36 2.61
C ARG A 92 -15.96 7.73 3.19
N SER A 93 -14.69 7.96 3.55
CA SER A 93 -14.22 9.22 4.13
C SER A 93 -14.03 10.28 3.05
N GLY A 94 -13.67 9.87 1.83
CA GLY A 94 -13.20 10.75 0.77
C GLY A 94 -11.82 11.34 1.05
N ASN A 95 -11.08 10.77 2.02
CA ASN A 95 -9.74 11.21 2.39
C ASN A 95 -8.70 10.27 1.79
N ALA A 96 -7.58 10.85 1.39
CA ALA A 96 -6.39 10.14 0.97
C ALA A 96 -5.65 9.60 2.21
N PHE A 97 -4.70 8.71 1.96
CA PHE A 97 -3.69 8.34 2.95
C PHE A 97 -2.47 9.23 2.73
N ASP A 98 -2.16 10.06 3.72
CA ASP A 98 -1.02 10.96 3.68
C ASP A 98 0.26 10.20 4.04
N ALA A 99 1.35 10.51 3.33
CA ALA A 99 2.65 9.92 3.61
C ALA A 99 3.10 10.29 5.03
N ALA A 100 3.89 9.41 5.63
CA ALA A 100 4.43 9.57 6.98
C ALA A 100 3.40 9.50 8.13
N GLU A 101 2.18 9.06 7.84
CA GLU A 101 1.18 8.70 8.85
C GLU A 101 1.19 7.20 9.19
N TYR A 102 0.51 6.83 10.28
CA TYR A 102 0.22 5.43 10.57
C TYR A 102 -1.20 5.24 11.10
N TYR A 103 -1.74 4.04 10.85
CA TYR A 103 -3.10 3.64 11.17
C TYR A 103 -3.09 2.37 11.99
N PRO A 104 -3.85 2.28 13.10
CA PRO A 104 -3.89 1.09 13.93
C PRO A 104 -4.47 -0.09 13.15
N LEU A 105 -3.88 -1.28 13.35
CA LEU A 105 -4.37 -2.51 12.75
C LEU A 105 -5.72 -2.94 13.36
N PRO A 106 -6.64 -3.51 12.56
CA PRO A 106 -7.80 -4.20 13.10
C PRO A 106 -7.40 -5.36 14.02
N GLU A 107 -8.24 -5.66 15.02
CA GLU A 107 -7.98 -6.77 15.95
C GLU A 107 -7.78 -8.10 15.20
N GLY A 108 -6.71 -8.82 15.52
CA GLY A 108 -6.35 -10.10 14.92
C GLY A 108 -5.53 -10.02 13.63
N ILE A 109 -5.36 -8.83 13.03
CA ILE A 109 -4.52 -8.65 11.84
C ILE A 109 -3.05 -8.55 12.23
N PHE A 110 -2.25 -9.42 11.62
CA PHE A 110 -0.82 -9.66 11.83
C PHE A 110 -0.43 -9.95 13.28
N GLU A 111 -1.37 -10.42 14.11
CA GLU A 111 -1.17 -10.63 15.55
C GLU A 111 0.00 -11.59 15.84
N LYS A 112 0.17 -12.63 15.00
CA LYS A 112 1.29 -13.57 15.06
C LYS A 112 2.65 -12.88 15.04
N TYR A 113 2.74 -11.76 14.32
CA TYR A 113 3.97 -11.00 14.08
C TYR A 113 4.10 -9.78 15.00
N GLN A 114 3.11 -9.53 15.86
CA GLN A 114 3.12 -8.48 16.89
C GLN A 114 3.14 -7.05 16.35
N PHE A 115 2.78 -6.85 15.08
CA PHE A 115 2.53 -5.51 14.54
C PHE A 115 1.27 -4.91 15.17
N THR A 116 1.27 -3.59 15.34
CA THR A 116 0.17 -2.85 15.99
C THR A 116 -0.46 -1.82 15.07
N SER A 117 0.28 -1.34 14.07
CA SER A 117 -0.18 -0.36 13.09
C SER A 117 0.40 -0.65 11.70
N VAL A 118 -0.11 0.02 10.68
CA VAL A 118 0.53 0.16 9.37
C VAL A 118 0.93 1.60 9.12
N TYR A 119 2.16 1.78 8.65
CA TYR A 119 2.74 3.06 8.26
C TYR A 119 2.56 3.30 6.77
N VAL A 120 2.27 4.54 6.40
CA VAL A 120 2.04 4.97 5.01
C VAL A 120 3.31 5.56 4.43
N THR A 121 3.80 4.95 3.35
CA THR A 121 5.01 5.43 2.66
C THR A 121 4.94 5.13 1.15
N SER A 122 5.94 5.61 0.41
CA SER A 122 6.12 5.25 -0.99
C SER A 122 6.66 3.82 -1.14
N PRO A 123 6.40 3.12 -2.25
CA PRO A 123 6.86 1.75 -2.49
C PRO A 123 8.38 1.70 -2.77
N VAL A 124 9.19 1.87 -1.72
CA VAL A 124 10.63 2.18 -1.82
C VAL A 124 11.54 1.07 -2.33
N TYR A 125 11.05 -0.16 -2.39
CA TYR A 125 11.77 -1.27 -3.03
C TYR A 125 11.56 -1.34 -4.55
N PHE A 126 10.64 -0.53 -5.09
CA PHE A 126 10.45 -0.39 -6.52
C PHE A 126 11.27 0.78 -7.05
N ASP A 127 11.46 0.83 -8.37
CA ASP A 127 12.14 1.95 -9.00
C ASP A 127 11.33 3.26 -8.85
N GLU A 128 12.02 4.41 -8.92
CA GLU A 128 11.40 5.74 -8.78
C GLU A 128 10.23 5.96 -9.76
N SER A 129 10.27 5.32 -10.93
CA SER A 129 9.20 5.44 -11.92
C SER A 129 7.95 4.66 -11.57
N PHE A 130 7.98 3.79 -10.54
CA PHE A 130 6.78 3.15 -9.99
C PHE A 130 6.02 4.08 -9.06
N CYS A 131 6.73 4.86 -8.23
CA CYS A 131 6.16 5.69 -7.15
C CYS A 131 5.19 6.78 -7.60
N LEU A 132 5.09 7.03 -8.90
CA LEU A 132 4.19 7.99 -9.51
C LEU A 132 3.78 7.50 -10.90
N PHE A 133 2.49 7.29 -11.11
CA PHE A 133 1.95 7.08 -12.44
C PHE A 133 1.50 8.41 -13.02
N GLU A 134 2.10 8.82 -14.14
CA GLU A 134 1.71 9.99 -14.92
C GLU A 134 1.39 9.59 -16.37
N THR A 135 0.27 10.06 -16.90
CA THR A 135 -0.18 9.73 -18.26
C THR A 135 -0.91 10.91 -18.91
N ASP A 136 -0.68 11.13 -20.20
CA ASP A 136 -1.45 12.07 -21.03
C ASP A 136 -2.52 11.36 -21.88
N SER A 137 -2.64 10.03 -21.72
CA SER A 137 -3.30 9.19 -22.73
C SER A 137 -4.82 9.06 -22.55
N ASN A 138 -5.40 9.55 -21.44
CA ASN A 138 -6.83 9.46 -21.10
C ASN A 138 -7.44 8.07 -21.43
N VAL A 139 -6.65 7.00 -21.28
CA VAL A 139 -7.08 5.65 -21.61
C VAL A 139 -8.01 5.18 -20.51
N GLY A 140 -9.24 4.81 -20.87
CA GLY A 140 -10.20 4.27 -19.91
C GLY A 140 -10.69 5.26 -18.86
N ASP A 141 -10.64 6.57 -19.15
CA ASP A 141 -11.02 7.65 -18.23
C ASP A 141 -10.20 7.68 -16.93
N GLU A 142 -9.00 7.09 -16.94
CA GLU A 142 -8.06 7.16 -15.82
C GLU A 142 -7.52 8.58 -15.62
N PRO A 143 -7.28 9.01 -14.37
CA PRO A 143 -6.71 10.31 -14.07
C PRO A 143 -5.25 10.40 -14.56
N ASP A 144 -4.83 11.62 -14.87
CA ASP A 144 -3.48 11.89 -15.37
C ASP A 144 -2.38 11.57 -14.34
N THR A 145 -2.71 11.54 -13.05
CA THR A 145 -1.76 11.28 -11.96
C THR A 145 -2.36 10.33 -10.92
N VAL A 146 -1.65 9.25 -10.60
CA VAL A 146 -2.00 8.29 -9.53
C VAL A 146 -0.77 8.01 -8.65
N LEU A 147 -0.95 8.00 -7.33
CA LEU A 147 0.06 7.61 -6.36
C LEU A 147 -0.18 6.17 -5.87
N PRO A 148 0.74 5.23 -6.12
CA PRO A 148 0.77 4.00 -5.36
C PRO A 148 1.18 4.30 -3.91
N VAL A 149 0.36 3.87 -2.97
CA VAL A 149 0.54 4.03 -1.53
C VAL A 149 0.91 2.67 -0.94
N TRP A 150 2.07 2.60 -0.30
CA TRP A 150 2.55 1.36 0.30
C TRP A 150 2.34 1.39 1.81
N PHE A 151 1.71 0.33 2.32
CA PHE A 151 1.51 0.14 3.75
C PHE A 151 2.53 -0.85 4.29
N VAL A 152 3.29 -0.40 5.30
CA VAL A 152 4.31 -1.21 5.97
C VAL A 152 3.86 -1.46 7.41
N PRO A 153 3.68 -2.71 7.85
CA PRO A 153 3.37 -2.99 9.26
C PRO A 153 4.48 -2.51 10.18
N ILE A 154 4.09 -1.86 11.28
CA ILE A 154 5.01 -1.33 12.30
C ILE A 154 4.65 -1.80 13.70
N PHE A 155 5.67 -1.85 14.55
CA PHE A 155 5.57 -2.24 15.96
C PHE A 155 5.22 -1.04 16.85
N GLU A 156 4.70 -1.32 18.05
CA GLU A 156 4.40 -0.29 19.05
C GLU A 156 5.66 0.52 19.45
N SER A 157 6.86 -0.08 19.41
CA SER A 157 8.11 0.66 19.68
C SER A 157 8.45 1.67 18.59
N GLU A 158 8.07 1.37 17.34
CA GLU A 158 8.26 2.23 16.18
C GLU A 158 7.26 3.39 16.21
N GLU A 159 5.99 3.13 16.58
CA GLU A 159 5.01 4.19 16.86
C GLU A 159 5.53 5.17 17.92
N LYS A 160 6.00 4.65 19.07
CA LYS A 160 6.60 5.46 20.15
C LYS A 160 7.82 6.24 19.69
N TYR A 161 8.57 5.72 18.72
CA TYR A 161 9.71 6.41 18.14
C TYR A 161 9.26 7.56 17.24
N ILE A 162 8.29 7.32 16.34
CA ILE A 162 7.67 8.35 15.48
C ILE A 162 7.12 9.49 16.34
N GLU A 163 6.34 9.18 17.38
CA GLU A 163 5.77 10.18 18.30
C GLU A 163 6.83 11.05 18.99
N LYS A 164 8.00 10.46 19.30
CA LYS A 164 9.06 11.12 20.05
C LYS A 164 10.07 11.86 19.17
N HIS A 165 10.35 11.34 17.99
CA HIS A 165 11.46 11.77 17.14
C HIS A 165 11.01 12.37 15.80
N GLY A 166 9.73 12.22 15.44
CA GLY A 166 9.16 12.64 14.17
C GLY A 166 9.27 11.56 13.10
N ALA A 167 8.36 11.61 12.12
CA ALA A 167 8.30 10.64 11.03
C ALA A 167 9.52 10.69 10.11
N ASP A 168 10.07 11.87 9.82
CA ASP A 168 11.30 12.02 9.02
C ASP A 168 12.46 11.15 9.56
N ARG A 169 12.59 11.05 10.88
CA ARG A 169 13.62 10.22 11.53
C ARG A 169 13.33 8.74 11.44
N PHE A 170 12.07 8.36 11.35
CA PHE A 170 11.68 6.97 11.17
C PHE A 170 11.84 6.55 9.71
N GLU A 171 11.54 7.43 8.74
CA GLU A 171 11.80 7.19 7.32
C GLU A 171 13.29 6.99 7.04
N ASP A 172 14.18 7.78 7.68
CA ASP A 172 15.63 7.55 7.64
C ASP A 172 15.97 6.08 7.99
N LEU A 173 15.29 5.49 8.98
CA LEU A 173 15.51 4.09 9.40
C LEU A 173 14.88 3.08 8.45
N LEU A 174 13.67 3.37 7.92
CA LEU A 174 12.98 2.52 6.95
C LEU A 174 13.82 2.34 5.68
N PHE A 175 14.50 3.39 5.21
CA PHE A 175 15.29 3.35 3.97
C PHE A 175 16.69 2.74 4.14
N GLU A 176 17.14 2.51 5.37
CA GLU A 176 18.45 1.89 5.65
C GLU A 176 18.41 0.34 5.66
N ILE A 177 17.22 -0.28 5.52
CA ILE A 177 17.04 -1.73 5.65
C ILE A 177 16.30 -2.36 4.46
N ASP A 178 16.67 -3.60 4.14
CA ASP A 178 16.07 -4.39 3.06
C ASP A 178 15.04 -5.44 3.57
N GLU A 179 14.50 -5.27 4.78
CA GLU A 179 13.68 -6.29 5.47
C GLU A 179 12.21 -5.87 5.70
N LEU A 180 11.70 -4.79 5.08
CA LEU A 180 10.33 -4.28 5.35
C LEU A 180 9.21 -5.24 4.91
N VAL A 181 9.51 -6.15 3.99
CA VAL A 181 8.60 -7.21 3.52
C VAL A 181 8.71 -8.50 4.33
N ASP A 182 9.71 -8.62 5.21
CA ASP A 182 9.82 -9.73 6.15
C ASP A 182 8.99 -9.41 7.40
N PHE A 183 7.85 -10.09 7.56
CA PHE A 183 7.00 -9.94 8.73
C PHE A 183 7.66 -10.54 9.99
N ASN A 184 8.70 -11.37 9.87
CA ASN A 184 9.52 -11.84 11.00
C ASN A 184 10.63 -10.86 11.39
N ARG A 185 10.76 -9.72 10.71
CA ARG A 185 11.75 -8.69 11.05
C ARG A 185 11.62 -8.28 12.52
N LYS A 186 12.71 -7.77 13.07
CA LYS A 186 12.68 -7.14 14.40
C LYS A 186 12.23 -5.68 14.29
N PRO A 187 11.74 -5.09 15.38
CA PRO A 187 11.54 -3.65 15.43
C PRO A 187 12.83 -2.91 15.13
N LEU A 188 12.72 -1.76 14.46
CA LEU A 188 13.89 -0.96 14.06
C LEU A 188 14.51 -0.21 15.25
N VAL A 189 13.79 -0.13 16.37
CA VAL A 189 14.05 0.72 17.54
C VAL A 189 13.66 0.07 18.86
#